data_AF-A0A7S2LL71-F1
#
_entry.id   AF-A0A7S2LL71-F1
#
_cell.length_a   1.000
_cell.length_b   1.000
_cell.length_c   1.000
_cell.angle_alpha   90.00
_cell.angle_beta   90.00
_cell.angle_gamma   90.00
#
_symmetry.space_group_name_H-M   'P 1'
#
loop_
_entity.id
_entity.type
_entity.pdbx_description
1 polymer ?
#
loop_
_entity_poly.entity_id
_entity_poly.type
_entity_poly.pdbx_seq_one_letter_code
_entity_poly.pdbx_strand_id
1 'polypeptide(L)'
;PGQKVWLRGRLHSIRIKGGSCFLVLRQDSFDTVQALFFKNKEDPDGSKKMIKYLKTLTVESIIDIEGTLAEAEVKSCSVQNLEVNINRIHSVAKAAAMLPFLVEDAARSEKEIDESQDTERPFPRLGQ
;
A
#
# COMPACT_ATOMS: atom_id res chain seq x y z
N PRO A 1 -18.96 6.62 5.71
CA PRO A 1 -18.02 7.76 5.84
C PRO A 1 -18.06 8.35 7.26
N GLY A 2 -16.95 8.89 7.77
CA GLY A 2 -16.86 9.50 9.11
C GLY A 2 -16.67 8.52 10.27
N GLN A 3 -16.78 7.21 10.04
CA GLN A 3 -16.56 6.20 11.07
C GLN A 3 -15.06 5.95 11.27
N LYS A 4 -14.65 5.82 12.54
CA LYS A 4 -13.30 5.41 12.93
C LYS A 4 -13.19 3.88 12.92
N VAL A 5 -12.16 3.36 12.27
CA VAL A 5 -11.93 1.92 12.10
C VAL A 5 -10.49 1.55 12.44
N TRP A 6 -10.30 0.30 12.85
CA TRP A 6 -8.99 -0.35 12.93
C TRP A 6 -8.92 -1.45 11.88
N LEU A 7 -7.85 -1.45 11.09
CA LEU A 7 -7.60 -2.44 10.05
C LEU A 7 -6.21 -3.02 10.23
N ARG A 8 -6.08 -4.34 10.11
CA ARG A 8 -4.80 -5.05 10.01
C ARG A 8 -4.67 -5.63 8.61
N GLY A 9 -3.54 -5.39 7.96
CA GLY A 9 -3.31 -5.91 6.60
C GLY A 9 -1.84 -5.90 6.21
N ARG A 10 -1.56 -6.48 5.04
CA ARG A 10 -0.24 -6.39 4.39
C ARG A 10 -0.14 -5.10 3.62
N LEU A 11 1.00 -4.43 3.72
CA LEU A 11 1.31 -3.25 2.93
C LEU A 11 1.63 -3.68 1.50
N HIS A 12 0.64 -3.62 0.61
CA HIS A 12 0.81 -4.04 -0.79
C HIS A 12 1.63 -3.02 -1.59
N SER A 13 1.33 -1.73 -1.42
CA SER A 13 2.14 -0.67 -2.00
C SER A 13 2.17 0.56 -1.10
N ILE A 14 3.25 1.35 -1.23
CA ILE A 14 3.41 2.62 -0.54
C ILE A 14 4.03 3.65 -1.47
N ARG A 15 3.38 4.80 -1.60
CA ARG A 15 3.86 5.92 -2.41
C ARG A 15 3.84 7.20 -1.58
N ILE A 16 5.00 7.82 -1.45
CA ILE A 16 5.18 9.05 -0.69
C ILE A 16 5.67 10.15 -1.64
N LYS A 17 4.89 11.21 -1.79
CA LYS A 17 5.25 12.37 -2.63
C LYS A 17 5.02 13.67 -1.86
N GLY A 18 6.13 14.35 -1.51
CA GLY A 18 6.09 15.58 -0.72
C GLY A 18 5.48 15.34 0.67
N GLY A 19 4.29 15.91 0.90
CA GLY A 19 3.52 15.76 2.15
C GLY A 19 2.40 14.72 2.09
N SER A 20 2.25 14.01 0.98
CA SER A 20 1.15 13.06 0.75
C SER A 20 1.68 11.64 0.69
N CYS A 21 1.07 10.75 1.46
CA CYS A 21 1.40 9.33 1.50
C CYS A 21 0.16 8.53 1.14
N PHE A 22 0.29 7.61 0.19
CA PHE A 22 -0.76 6.69 -0.25
C PHE A 22 -0.25 5.27 -0.02
N LEU A 23 -1.06 4.47 0.66
CA LEU A 23 -0.80 3.09 0.98
C LEU A 23 -1.95 2.26 0.41
N VAL A 24 -1.64 1.07 -0.08
CA VAL A 24 -2.66 0.05 -0.36
C VAL A 24 -2.49 -1.06 0.66
N LEU A 25 -3.54 -1.31 1.44
CA LEU A 25 -3.60 -2.42 2.38
C LEU A 25 -4.30 -3.57 1.68
N ARG A 26 -3.70 -4.75 1.78
CA ARG A 26 -4.26 -6.00 1.27
C ARG A 26 -4.54 -6.95 2.44
N GLN A 27 -5.74 -7.50 2.47
CA GLN A 27 -6.10 -8.62 3.34
C GLN A 27 -6.46 -9.82 2.45
N ASP A 28 -6.16 -11.02 2.95
CA ASP A 28 -6.41 -12.28 2.25
C ASP A 28 -5.82 -12.27 0.82
N SER A 29 -6.50 -12.90 -0.13
CA SER A 29 -5.97 -13.06 -1.48
C SER A 29 -6.08 -11.77 -2.32
N PHE A 30 -7.17 -11.00 -2.22
CA PHE A 30 -7.45 -9.91 -3.16
C PHE A 30 -8.12 -8.66 -2.58
N ASP A 31 -8.52 -8.65 -1.31
CA ASP A 31 -9.23 -7.52 -0.73
C ASP A 31 -8.27 -6.38 -0.46
N THR A 32 -8.49 -5.25 -1.15
CA THR A 32 -7.61 -4.09 -1.10
C THR A 32 -8.37 -2.82 -0.81
N VAL A 33 -7.78 -1.96 0.02
CA VAL A 33 -8.29 -0.63 0.34
C VAL A 33 -7.15 0.38 0.36
N GLN A 34 -7.41 1.58 -0.16
CA GLN A 34 -6.48 2.68 -0.06
C GLN A 34 -6.54 3.30 1.34
N ALA A 35 -5.37 3.54 1.92
CA ALA A 35 -5.20 4.37 3.10
C ALA A 35 -4.26 5.53 2.76
N LEU A 36 -4.52 6.71 3.30
CA LEU A 36 -3.71 7.88 2.99
C LEU A 36 -3.41 8.73 4.21
N PHE A 37 -2.32 9.45 4.12
CA PHE A 37 -1.90 10.43 5.12
C PHE A 37 -1.46 11.71 4.41
N PHE A 38 -2.05 12.83 4.79
CA PHE A 38 -1.64 14.16 4.37
C PHE A 38 -0.97 14.90 5.52
N LYS A 39 0.11 15.63 5.21
CA LYS A 39 0.77 16.53 6.16
C LYS A 39 -0.25 17.51 6.74
N ASN A 40 -0.41 17.48 8.06
CA ASN A 40 -1.19 18.46 8.80
C ASN A 40 -0.39 19.77 8.94
N LYS A 41 -1.02 20.91 8.64
CA LYS A 41 -0.43 22.25 8.80
C LYS A 41 -0.42 22.69 10.28
N GLU A 42 -1.37 22.21 11.07
CA GLU A 42 -1.48 22.54 12.51
C GLU A 42 -0.48 21.77 13.36
N ASP A 43 -0.04 20.59 12.89
CA ASP A 43 1.04 19.81 13.50
C ASP A 43 2.12 19.43 12.46
N PRO A 44 3.01 20.39 12.11
CA PRO A 44 4.07 20.15 11.14
C PRO A 44 5.10 19.11 11.58
N ASP A 45 5.41 19.05 12.88
CA ASP A 45 6.48 18.20 13.39
C ASP A 45 6.02 16.76 13.60
N GLY A 46 4.79 16.54 14.09
CA GLY A 46 4.18 15.22 14.08
C GLY A 46 4.04 14.68 12.66
N SER A 47 3.63 15.53 11.71
CA SER A 47 3.55 15.13 10.30
C SER A 47 4.90 14.74 9.71
N LYS A 48 5.98 15.47 10.01
CA LYS A 48 7.34 15.10 9.58
C LYS A 48 7.77 13.76 10.16
N LYS A 49 7.51 13.52 11.46
CA LYS A 49 7.82 12.25 12.12
C LYS A 49 7.05 11.09 11.50
N MET A 50 5.75 11.28 11.23
CA MET A 50 4.91 10.29 10.56
C MET A 50 5.41 9.96 9.16
N ILE A 51 5.69 10.97 8.33
CA ILE A 51 6.22 10.75 6.97
C ILE A 51 7.59 10.05 7.03
N LYS A 52 8.45 10.42 7.98
CA LYS A 52 9.73 9.74 8.20
C LYS A 52 9.53 8.27 8.58
N TYR A 53 8.55 7.97 9.43
CA TYR A 53 8.20 6.61 9.82
C TYR A 53 7.66 5.80 8.64
N LEU A 54 6.71 6.36 7.87
CA LEU A 54 6.14 5.73 6.68
C LEU A 54 7.21 5.35 5.65
N LYS A 55 8.24 6.19 5.46
CA LYS A 55 9.40 5.90 4.60
C LYS A 55 10.22 4.68 5.03
N THR A 56 10.08 4.23 6.28
CA THR A 56 10.80 3.04 6.77
C THR A 56 10.02 1.74 6.56
N LEU A 57 8.74 1.82 6.20
CA LEU A 57 7.91 0.64 5.95
C LEU A 57 8.31 -0.01 4.63
N THR A 58 8.38 -1.33 4.63
CA THR A 58 8.69 -2.15 3.46
C THR A 58 7.42 -2.84 2.98
N VAL A 59 7.28 -2.98 1.66
CA VAL A 59 6.18 -3.73 1.03
C VAL A 59 6.13 -5.15 1.60
N GLU A 60 4.94 -5.71 1.73
CA GLU A 60 4.60 -6.97 2.40
C GLU A 60 4.76 -6.99 3.92
N SER A 61 5.07 -5.86 4.57
CA SER A 61 4.99 -5.74 6.04
C SER A 61 3.53 -5.85 6.51
N ILE A 62 3.32 -6.48 7.68
CA ILE A 62 2.01 -6.47 8.35
C ILE A 62 1.92 -5.18 9.17
N ILE A 63 0.86 -4.41 8.93
CA ILE A 63 0.61 -3.14 9.58
C ILE A 63 -0.81 -3.08 10.17
N ASP A 64 -0.93 -2.34 11.27
CA ASP A 64 -2.20 -1.89 11.81
C ASP A 64 -2.38 -0.42 11.49
N ILE A 65 -3.58 -0.08 11.03
CA ILE A 65 -4.00 1.30 10.78
C ILE A 65 -5.26 1.59 11.57
N GLU A 66 -5.21 2.68 12.33
CA GLU A 66 -6.40 3.38 12.78
C GLU A 66 -6.66 4.54 11.83
N GLY A 67 -7.89 4.66 11.33
CA GLY A 67 -8.25 5.76 10.46
C GLY A 67 -9.74 6.06 10.42
N THR A 68 -10.08 7.16 9.75
CA THR A 68 -11.46 7.56 9.49
C THR A 68 -11.82 7.27 8.03
N LEU A 69 -12.95 6.61 7.80
CA LEU A 69 -13.44 6.32 6.45
C LEU A 69 -13.87 7.61 5.72
N ALA A 70 -13.42 7.78 4.49
CA ALA A 70 -13.84 8.86 3.60
C ALA A 70 -14.33 8.30 2.25
N GLU A 71 -15.24 9.00 1.60
CA GLU A 71 -15.66 8.67 0.23
C GLU A 71 -14.56 9.06 -0.75
N ALA A 72 -14.24 8.15 -1.66
CA ALA A 72 -13.25 8.35 -2.70
C ALA A 72 -13.51 7.41 -3.87
N GLU A 73 -12.98 7.73 -5.05
CA GLU A 73 -13.01 6.85 -6.23
C GLU A 73 -11.60 6.27 -6.45
N VAL A 74 -11.41 4.99 -6.08
CA VAL A 74 -10.10 4.32 -6.13
C VAL A 74 -10.16 3.06 -6.99
N LYS A 75 -9.98 3.23 -8.30
CA LYS A 75 -10.13 2.14 -9.29
C LYS A 75 -9.11 1.00 -9.15
N SER A 76 -7.98 1.25 -8.52
CA SER A 76 -6.90 0.26 -8.35
C SER A 76 -7.10 -0.69 -7.16
N CYS A 77 -8.12 -0.45 -6.33
CA CYS A 77 -8.44 -1.30 -5.18
C CYS A 77 -9.74 -2.08 -5.43
N SER A 78 -10.00 -3.14 -4.66
CA SER A 78 -11.29 -3.84 -4.67
C SER A 78 -12.36 -3.00 -3.99
N VAL A 79 -12.01 -2.28 -2.92
CA VAL A 79 -12.84 -1.23 -2.33
C VAL A 79 -12.61 0.07 -3.10
N GLN A 80 -13.57 0.42 -3.97
CA GLN A 80 -13.41 1.53 -4.92
C GLN A 80 -14.12 2.82 -4.51
N ASN A 81 -15.06 2.75 -3.57
CA ASN A 81 -15.92 3.87 -3.18
C ASN A 81 -15.50 4.53 -1.86
N LEU A 82 -14.46 4.01 -1.20
CA LEU A 82 -14.01 4.44 0.11
C LEU A 82 -12.49 4.39 0.22
N GLU A 83 -11.95 5.23 1.08
CA GLU A 83 -10.56 5.21 1.51
C GLU A 83 -10.44 5.49 3.00
N VAL A 84 -9.25 5.24 3.56
CA VAL A 84 -8.96 5.38 4.99
C VAL A 84 -8.01 6.55 5.22
N ASN A 85 -8.50 7.61 5.87
CA ASN A 85 -7.64 8.69 6.37
C ASN A 85 -6.91 8.23 7.62
N ILE A 86 -5.59 8.04 7.52
CA ILE A 86 -4.75 7.47 8.58
C ILE A 86 -4.65 8.45 9.76
N ASN A 87 -5.05 7.99 10.95
CA ASN A 87 -4.81 8.68 12.21
C ASN A 87 -3.62 8.09 12.97
N ARG A 88 -3.47 6.76 12.95
CA ARG A 88 -2.35 6.03 13.55
C ARG A 88 -1.96 4.85 12.68
N ILE A 89 -0.68 4.51 12.71
CA ILE A 89 -0.15 3.36 11.98
C ILE A 89 1.00 2.72 12.75
N HIS A 90 1.02 1.39 12.79
CA HIS A 90 2.05 0.61 13.45
C HIS A 90 2.42 -0.60 12.59
N SER A 91 3.72 -0.87 12.44
CA SER A 91 4.20 -2.14 11.89
C SER A 91 4.14 -3.21 12.97
N VAL A 92 3.38 -4.27 12.71
CA VAL A 92 3.25 -5.45 13.57
C VAL A 92 4.38 -6.44 13.26
N ALA A 93 4.64 -6.64 11.97
CA ALA A 93 5.76 -7.45 11.49
C ALA A 93 6.35 -6.78 10.26
N LYS A 94 7.68 -6.61 10.24
CA LYS A 94 8.39 -5.95 9.15
C LYS A 94 8.87 -6.98 8.13
N ALA A 95 8.58 -6.75 6.86
CA ALA A 95 9.09 -7.55 5.77
C ALA A 95 10.53 -7.18 5.41
N ALA A 96 11.24 -8.09 4.75
CA ALA A 96 12.56 -7.81 4.19
C ALA A 96 12.49 -6.65 3.18
N ALA A 97 13.54 -5.84 3.13
CA ALA A 97 13.61 -4.71 2.19
C ALA A 97 13.76 -5.18 0.73
N MET A 98 14.40 -6.33 0.53
CA MET A 98 14.54 -6.99 -0.75
C MET A 98 13.66 -8.24 -0.74
N LEU A 99 12.60 -8.22 -1.53
CA LEU A 99 11.71 -9.36 -1.72
C LEU A 99 12.26 -10.22 -2.88
N PRO A 100 12.16 -11.56 -2.81
CA PRO A 100 12.63 -12.44 -3.88
C PRO A 100 11.84 -12.29 -5.18
N PHE A 101 10.55 -11.94 -5.07
CA PHE A 101 9.65 -11.58 -6.15
C PHE A 101 8.50 -10.73 -5.58
N LEU A 102 7.77 -10.02 -6.43
CA LEU A 102 6.60 -9.24 -6.02
C LEU A 102 5.31 -10.06 -6.22
N VAL A 103 4.27 -9.71 -5.47
CA VAL A 103 2.95 -10.35 -5.61
C VAL A 103 2.41 -10.12 -7.04
N GLU A 104 2.68 -8.95 -7.59
CA GLU A 104 2.35 -8.56 -8.96
C GLU A 104 3.06 -9.43 -9.99
N ASP A 105 4.28 -9.89 -9.72
CA ASP A 105 5.01 -10.78 -10.63
C ASP A 105 4.38 -12.17 -10.65
N ALA A 106 3.91 -12.65 -9.49
CA ALA A 106 3.24 -13.95 -9.35
C ALA A 106 1.79 -13.96 -9.84
N ALA A 107 1.15 -12.79 -9.95
CA ALA A 107 -0.24 -12.68 -10.38
C ALA A 107 -0.42 -12.60 -11.91
N ARG A 108 0.66 -12.40 -12.67
CA ARG A 108 0.62 -12.31 -14.14
C ARG A 108 0.36 -13.67 -14.78
N SER A 109 -0.44 -13.68 -15.84
CA SER A 109 -0.66 -14.86 -16.67
C SER A 109 0.56 -15.15 -17.56
N GLU A 110 0.72 -16.41 -17.99
CA GLU A 110 1.77 -16.80 -18.94
C GLU A 110 1.71 -15.96 -20.23
N LYS A 111 0.49 -15.67 -20.70
CA LYS A 111 0.27 -14.82 -21.88
C LYS A 111 0.83 -13.41 -21.71
N GLU A 112 0.58 -12.76 -20.57
CA GLU A 112 1.13 -11.42 -20.28
C GLU A 112 2.66 -11.44 -20.18
N ILE A 113 3.22 -12.53 -19.65
CA ILE A 113 4.66 -12.70 -19.57
C ILE A 113 5.25 -12.86 -20.97
N ASP A 114 4.64 -13.68 -21.82
CA ASP A 114 5.08 -13.92 -23.21
C ASP A 114 5.03 -12.63 -24.04
N GLU A 115 3.94 -11.88 -23.96
CA GLU A 115 3.78 -10.59 -24.64
C GLU A 115 4.82 -9.56 -24.16
N SER A 116 5.30 -9.66 -22.92
CA SER A 116 6.31 -8.74 -22.38
C SER A 116 7.74 -9.06 -22.84
N GLN A 117 8.01 -10.25 -23.38
CA GLN A 117 9.38 -10.69 -23.70
C GLN A 117 10.04 -9.82 -24.77
N ASP A 118 9.25 -9.20 -25.65
CA ASP A 118 9.73 -8.31 -26.71
C ASP A 118 9.85 -6.83 -26.27
N THR A 119 9.58 -6.52 -25.00
CA THR A 119 9.66 -5.15 -24.47
C THR A 119 11.04 -4.82 -23.89
N GLU A 120 11.35 -3.53 -23.70
CA GLU A 120 12.62 -3.10 -23.07
C GLU A 120 12.82 -3.63 -21.64
N ARG A 121 11.73 -4.02 -20.96
CA ARG A 121 11.74 -4.55 -19.60
C ARG A 121 10.80 -5.75 -19.49
N PRO A 122 11.23 -6.93 -19.96
CA PRO A 122 10.40 -8.13 -19.95
C PRO A 122 10.08 -8.56 -18.52
N PHE A 123 8.90 -9.15 -18.32
CA PHE A 123 8.50 -9.67 -17.01
C PHE A 123 9.23 -10.99 -16.71
N PRO A 124 9.64 -11.20 -15.43
CA PRO A 124 10.29 -12.43 -15.03
C PRO A 124 9.31 -13.60 -15.02
N ARG A 125 9.76 -14.78 -15.47
CA ARG A 125 9.06 -16.05 -15.23
C ARG A 125 9.45 -16.58 -13.85
N LEU A 126 8.46 -16.83 -13.00
CA LEU A 126 8.67 -17.37 -11.65
C LEU A 126 8.52 -18.89 -11.64
N GLY A 127 9.41 -19.60 -10.94
CA GLY A 127 9.26 -21.03 -10.65
C GLY A 127 9.67 -22.01 -11.75
N GLN A 128 10.53 -21.59 -12.70
CA GLN A 128 11.18 -22.47 -13.68
C GLN A 128 12.62 -22.81 -13.28
#